data_AF-A0A969L1T7-F1
#
_entry.id   AF-A0A969L1T7-F1
#
_cell.length_a   1.000
_cell.length_b   1.000
_cell.length_c   1.000
_cell.angle_alpha   90.00
_cell.angle_beta   90.00
_cell.angle_gamma   90.00
#
_symmetry.space_group_name_H-M   'P 1'
#
loop_
_entity.id
_entity.type
_entity.pdbx_description
1 polymer ?
#
loop_
_entity_poly.entity_id
_entity_poly.type
_entity_poly.pdbx_seq_one_letter_code
_entity_poly.pdbx_strand_id
1 'polypeptide(L)'
;MEVRAEPEDGETRTQVDTTGPEGHLTADVEGLALYYAKDGTGYLLASSQGNSRFVVYERGGDNAYVGTFRLVADEEAEVDAVSGTDGIDVTSFPLGDAFPEGVFVAQDNLNITPAENQNFKLASWGAIANAFDPPLTVDTSWDPRLIGAKQ
;
A
#
# COMPACT_ATOMS: atom_id res chain seq x y z
N MET A 1 -1.95 14.13 -4.75
CA MET A 1 -3.16 14.88 -5.15
C MET A 1 -4.20 13.87 -5.56
N GLU A 2 -5.48 14.14 -5.31
CA GLU A 2 -6.63 13.41 -5.82
C GLU A 2 -7.20 14.13 -7.05
N VAL A 3 -7.63 13.37 -8.04
CA VAL A 3 -8.38 13.83 -9.22
C VAL A 3 -9.55 12.90 -9.44
N ARG A 4 -10.61 13.40 -10.06
CA ARG A 4 -11.67 12.51 -10.55
C ARG A 4 -11.18 11.74 -11.77
N ALA A 5 -11.61 10.49 -11.89
CA ALA A 5 -11.05 9.54 -12.86
C ALA A 5 -11.82 9.46 -14.18
N GLU A 6 -13.04 10.01 -14.25
CA GLU A 6 -13.86 9.95 -15.47
C GLU A 6 -13.31 10.90 -16.54
N PRO A 7 -13.37 10.52 -17.83
CA PRO A 7 -12.76 11.29 -18.91
C PRO A 7 -13.42 12.67 -19.13
N GLU A 8 -14.67 12.85 -18.69
CA GLU A 8 -15.39 14.13 -18.77
C GLU A 8 -15.10 15.08 -17.61
N ASP A 9 -14.44 14.61 -16.55
CA ASP A 9 -14.14 15.46 -15.40
C ASP A 9 -13.05 16.49 -15.73
N GLY A 10 -13.12 17.64 -15.08
CA GLY A 10 -12.14 18.71 -15.24
C GLY A 10 -10.80 18.43 -14.55
N GLU A 11 -9.84 19.34 -14.72
CA GLU A 11 -8.48 19.19 -14.17
C GLU A 11 -8.35 19.57 -12.68
N THR A 12 -9.46 19.78 -11.97
CA THR A 12 -9.44 20.15 -10.55
C THR A 12 -8.78 19.05 -9.73
N ARG A 13 -7.83 19.44 -8.88
CA ARG A 13 -7.08 18.53 -8.02
C ARG A 13 -7.20 18.96 -6.57
N THR A 14 -7.37 18.00 -5.69
CA THR A 14 -7.34 18.20 -4.24
C THR A 14 -6.03 17.66 -3.68
N GLN A 15 -5.38 18.37 -2.78
CA GLN A 15 -4.20 17.84 -2.10
C GLN A 15 -4.64 16.84 -1.03
N VAL A 16 -4.06 15.63 -1.08
CA VAL A 16 -4.25 14.58 -0.07
C VAL A 16 -3.19 14.71 1.03
N ASP A 17 -1.93 14.84 0.62
CA ASP A 17 -0.79 15.05 1.52
C ASP A 17 0.34 15.78 0.76
N THR A 18 1.43 16.10 1.44
CA THR A 18 2.58 16.85 0.94
C THR A 18 3.91 16.22 1.40
N THR A 19 4.99 16.53 0.69
CA THR A 19 6.37 16.20 1.13
C THR A 19 7.02 17.33 1.95
N GLY A 20 6.25 18.40 2.22
CA GLY A 20 6.66 19.51 3.07
C GLY A 20 6.56 19.20 4.57
N PRO A 21 6.93 20.14 5.44
CA PRO A 21 7.03 19.93 6.89
C PRO A 21 5.76 19.44 7.60
N GLU A 22 4.59 19.72 7.02
CA GLU A 22 3.28 19.37 7.57
C GLU A 22 2.73 18.03 7.04
N GLY A 23 3.45 17.38 6.13
CA GLY A 23 3.00 16.14 5.50
C GLY A 23 3.74 14.89 6.00
N HIS A 24 3.21 13.73 5.61
CA HIS A 24 3.73 12.44 6.06
C HIS A 24 4.66 11.77 5.03
N LEU A 25 4.81 12.38 3.85
CA LEU A 25 5.60 11.85 2.76
C LEU A 25 7.01 12.44 2.75
N THR A 26 8.01 11.65 2.36
CA THR A 26 9.36 12.14 2.04
C THR A 26 9.61 11.90 0.57
N ALA A 27 9.91 12.97 -0.16
CA ALA A 27 10.13 12.90 -1.60
C ALA A 27 11.25 11.91 -1.96
N ASP A 28 11.10 11.09 -3.00
CA ASP A 28 9.97 11.10 -3.94
C ASP A 28 8.74 10.30 -3.47
N VAL A 29 7.57 10.69 -3.98
CA VAL A 29 6.31 9.94 -3.80
C VAL A 29 6.11 9.12 -5.05
N GLU A 30 6.21 7.80 -4.92
CA GLU A 30 6.26 6.88 -6.05
C GLU A 30 4.95 6.08 -6.17
N GLY A 31 5.04 4.75 -6.15
CA GLY A 31 3.91 3.86 -6.36
C GLY A 31 2.75 4.15 -5.42
N LEU A 32 1.54 4.07 -5.97
CA LEU A 32 0.28 4.17 -5.26
C LEU A 32 -0.51 2.88 -5.45
N ALA A 33 -1.17 2.41 -4.41
CA ALA A 33 -2.03 1.23 -4.46
C ALA A 33 -3.30 1.45 -3.64
N LEU A 34 -4.40 0.79 -4.04
CA LEU A 34 -5.67 0.85 -3.31
C LEU A 34 -5.98 -0.52 -2.71
N TYR A 35 -6.10 -0.59 -1.39
CA TYR A 35 -6.68 -1.71 -0.68
C TYR A 35 -8.20 -1.58 -0.64
N TYR A 36 -8.91 -2.59 -1.12
CA TYR A 36 -10.38 -2.59 -1.19
C TYR A 36 -10.95 -3.46 -0.06
N ALA A 37 -11.77 -2.84 0.80
CA ALA A 37 -12.65 -3.53 1.73
C ALA A 37 -14.12 -3.36 1.30
N LYS A 38 -15.03 -4.02 2.02
CA LYS A 38 -16.48 -3.93 1.78
C LYS A 38 -17.01 -2.50 1.91
N ASP A 39 -18.20 -2.28 1.38
CA ASP A 39 -18.95 -1.03 1.53
C ASP A 39 -18.20 0.23 1.05
N GLY A 40 -17.23 0.06 0.14
CA GLY A 40 -16.44 1.15 -0.43
C GLY A 40 -15.28 1.63 0.46
N THR A 41 -15.02 0.99 1.61
CA THR A 41 -13.91 1.35 2.50
C THR A 41 -12.59 0.71 2.05
N GLY A 42 -11.53 0.94 2.84
CA GLY A 42 -10.20 0.37 2.62
C GLY A 42 -9.12 1.43 2.80
N TYR A 43 -8.03 1.32 2.04
CA TYR A 43 -6.87 2.20 2.19
C TYR A 43 -6.28 2.65 0.85
N LEU A 44 -5.75 3.87 0.82
CA LEU A 44 -4.78 4.32 -0.17
C LEU A 44 -3.38 4.16 0.44
N LEU A 45 -2.50 3.44 -0.26
CA LEU A 45 -1.10 3.26 0.13
C LEU A 45 -0.21 4.06 -0.82
N ALA A 46 0.84 4.67 -0.27
CA ALA A 46 1.84 5.41 -1.03
C ALA A 46 3.26 4.99 -0.65
N SER A 47 4.11 4.78 -1.64
CA SER A 47 5.55 4.66 -1.45
C SER A 47 6.16 6.04 -1.18
N SER A 48 6.67 6.24 0.03
CA SER A 48 7.46 7.40 0.44
C SER A 48 8.94 7.02 0.25
N GLN A 49 9.41 7.11 -0.99
CA GLN A 49 10.68 6.52 -1.43
C GLN A 49 11.87 7.10 -0.65
N GLY A 50 11.89 8.42 -0.42
CA GLY A 50 13.02 9.12 0.18
C GLY A 50 13.35 8.70 1.61
N ASN A 51 12.45 8.00 2.30
CA ASN A 51 12.70 7.44 3.63
C ASN A 51 12.45 5.92 3.72
N SER A 52 12.20 5.26 2.59
CA SER A 52 11.90 3.82 2.49
C SER A 52 10.75 3.37 3.42
N ARG A 53 9.63 4.10 3.34
CA ARG A 53 8.41 3.80 4.09
C ARG A 53 7.18 3.78 3.20
N PHE A 54 6.12 3.19 3.72
CA PHE A 54 4.81 3.14 3.09
C PHE A 54 3.81 3.88 3.99
N VAL A 55 3.13 4.86 3.41
CA VAL A 55 2.12 5.66 4.12
C VAL A 55 0.73 5.13 3.78
N VAL A 56 -0.12 5.03 4.79
CA VAL A 56 -1.49 4.52 4.70
C VAL A 56 -2.46 5.66 4.99
N TYR A 57 -3.41 5.84 4.08
CA TYR A 57 -4.52 6.78 4.18
C TYR A 57 -5.84 6.02 4.06
N GLU A 58 -6.93 6.58 4.60
CA GLU A 58 -8.27 6.04 4.42
C GLU A 58 -8.69 6.08 2.94
N ARG A 59 -9.40 5.04 2.47
CA ARG A 59 -10.09 5.07 1.18
C ARG A 59 -11.48 5.67 1.35
N GLY A 60 -11.63 6.91 0.88
CA GLY A 60 -12.85 7.71 1.00
C GLY A 60 -12.65 8.91 1.92
N GLY A 61 -13.72 9.69 2.11
CA GLY A 61 -13.64 10.94 2.86
C GLY A 61 -12.59 11.88 2.29
N ASP A 62 -11.79 12.49 3.18
CA ASP A 62 -10.67 13.38 2.83
C ASP A 62 -9.33 12.62 2.74
N ASN A 63 -9.35 11.29 2.61
CA ASN A 63 -8.17 10.41 2.63
C ASN A 63 -7.27 10.66 3.86
N ALA A 64 -7.86 10.65 5.05
CA ALA A 64 -7.13 10.94 6.28
C ALA A 64 -5.94 9.99 6.48
N TYR A 65 -4.83 10.52 6.98
CA TYR A 65 -3.66 9.72 7.36
C TYR A 65 -4.01 8.73 8.48
N VAL A 66 -3.65 7.46 8.27
CA VAL A 66 -3.88 6.36 9.22
C VAL A 66 -2.59 6.01 9.94
N GLY A 67 -1.49 5.88 9.19
CA GLY A 67 -0.20 5.51 9.77
C GLY A 67 0.86 5.23 8.71
N THR A 68 2.04 4.83 9.17
CA THR A 68 3.20 4.56 8.31
C THR A 68 3.87 3.28 8.75
N PHE A 69 4.31 2.46 7.80
CA PHE A 69 5.08 1.24 8.08
C PHE A 69 6.31 1.13 7.17
N ARG A 70 7.16 0.15 7.46
CA ARG A 70 8.29 -0.28 6.61
C ARG A 70 8.35 -1.79 6.61
N LEU A 71 8.81 -2.38 5.51
CA LEU A 71 9.12 -3.81 5.47
C LEU A 71 10.53 -4.03 5.99
N VAL A 72 10.66 -4.84 7.03
CA VAL A 72 11.94 -5.15 7.69
C VAL A 72 12.46 -6.50 7.23
N ALA A 73 13.73 -6.78 7.49
CA ALA A 73 14.32 -8.07 7.17
C ALA A 73 13.64 -9.19 7.99
N ASP A 74 13.44 -10.32 7.34
CA ASP A 74 13.04 -11.59 7.93
C ASP A 74 14.22 -12.55 7.80
N GLU A 75 14.95 -12.72 8.92
CA GLU A 75 16.15 -13.56 8.95
C GLU A 75 15.82 -15.05 8.78
N GLU A 76 14.63 -15.50 9.18
CA GLU A 76 14.23 -16.90 9.04
C GLU A 76 13.84 -17.23 7.60
N ALA A 77 13.18 -16.30 6.91
CA ALA A 77 12.84 -16.42 5.50
C ALA A 77 14.00 -16.10 4.56
N GLU A 78 15.14 -15.63 5.08
CA GLU A 78 16.28 -15.10 4.31
C GLU A 78 15.87 -13.97 3.35
N VAL A 79 14.96 -13.09 3.79
CA VAL A 79 14.46 -11.94 3.02
C VAL A 79 14.93 -10.64 3.67
N ASP A 80 15.50 -9.74 2.90
CA ASP A 80 15.96 -8.43 3.37
C ASP A 80 14.84 -7.38 3.49
N ALA A 81 15.18 -6.29 4.17
CA ALA A 81 14.32 -5.13 4.27
C ALA A 81 14.20 -4.43 2.92
N VAL A 82 13.03 -3.84 2.66
CA VAL A 82 12.78 -3.11 1.42
C VAL A 82 13.29 -1.67 1.51
N SER A 83 13.96 -1.19 0.46
CA SER A 83 14.40 0.20 0.38
C SER A 83 14.30 0.78 -1.04
N GLY A 84 14.15 2.12 -1.11
CA GLY A 84 14.09 2.84 -2.38
C GLY A 84 12.96 2.40 -3.30
N THR A 85 11.80 2.03 -2.75
CA THR A 85 10.69 1.47 -3.52
C THR A 85 10.11 2.44 -4.54
N ASP A 86 10.10 2.03 -5.80
CA ASP A 86 9.30 2.64 -6.86
C ASP A 86 7.84 2.14 -6.78
N GLY A 87 7.56 0.96 -7.35
CA GLY A 87 6.21 0.42 -7.48
C GLY A 87 5.73 -0.40 -6.27
N ILE A 88 4.45 -0.28 -5.95
CA ILE A 88 3.74 -1.10 -4.97
C ILE A 88 2.40 -1.58 -5.54
N ASP A 89 1.88 -2.69 -5.02
CA ASP A 89 0.51 -3.14 -5.26
C ASP A 89 -0.04 -3.86 -4.02
N VAL A 90 -1.36 -3.96 -3.91
CA VAL A 90 -2.02 -4.63 -2.79
C VAL A 90 -3.32 -5.29 -3.22
N THR A 91 -3.60 -6.46 -2.64
CA THR A 91 -4.92 -7.07 -2.75
C THR A 91 -5.37 -7.59 -1.40
N SER A 92 -6.66 -7.41 -1.13
CA SER A 92 -7.38 -8.01 0.00
C SER A 92 -7.93 -9.41 -0.33
N PHE A 93 -7.90 -9.79 -1.61
CA PHE A 93 -8.39 -11.08 -2.07
C PHE A 93 -7.45 -12.22 -1.64
N PRO A 94 -7.96 -13.30 -1.01
CA PRO A 94 -7.14 -14.43 -0.60
C PRO A 94 -6.42 -15.11 -1.78
N LEU A 95 -5.11 -15.36 -1.63
CA LEU A 95 -4.28 -16.06 -2.62
C LEU A 95 -3.78 -17.40 -2.06
N GLY A 96 -4.72 -18.31 -1.80
CA GLY A 96 -4.45 -19.62 -1.23
C GLY A 96 -3.87 -19.55 0.19
N ASP A 97 -3.27 -20.65 0.63
CA ASP A 97 -2.80 -20.81 2.01
C ASP A 97 -1.60 -19.92 2.36
N ALA A 98 -0.84 -19.44 1.36
CA ALA A 98 0.31 -18.58 1.57
C ALA A 98 -0.09 -17.14 1.95
N PHE A 99 -1.19 -16.64 1.39
CA PHE A 99 -1.69 -15.28 1.62
C PHE A 99 -3.21 -15.31 1.81
N PRO A 100 -3.72 -15.93 2.89
CA PRO A 100 -5.16 -16.08 3.11
C PRO A 100 -5.86 -14.75 3.38
N GLU A 101 -5.11 -13.72 3.77
CA GLU A 101 -5.61 -12.38 4.11
C GLU A 101 -5.22 -11.32 3.06
N GLY A 102 -4.74 -11.77 1.90
CA GLY A 102 -4.21 -10.91 0.85
C GLY A 102 -2.71 -10.65 0.98
N VAL A 103 -2.17 -9.89 0.03
CA VAL A 103 -0.73 -9.62 -0.10
C VAL A 103 -0.49 -8.16 -0.46
N PHE A 104 0.54 -7.59 0.16
CA PHE A 104 1.17 -6.35 -0.24
C PHE A 104 2.49 -6.66 -0.96
N VAL A 105 2.70 -6.04 -2.11
CA VAL A 105 3.90 -6.21 -2.92
C VAL A 105 4.63 -4.88 -3.02
N ALA A 106 5.93 -4.88 -2.77
CA ALA A 106 6.78 -3.72 -2.93
C ALA A 106 8.03 -4.07 -3.72
N GLN A 107 8.40 -3.22 -4.69
CA GLN A 107 9.71 -3.28 -5.31
C GLN A 107 10.79 -2.92 -4.29
N ASP A 108 11.95 -3.55 -4.40
CA ASP A 108 13.13 -3.25 -3.61
C ASP A 108 14.33 -2.91 -4.50
N ASN A 109 14.84 -1.70 -4.32
CA ASN A 109 15.97 -1.17 -5.08
C ASN A 109 17.31 -1.77 -4.60
N LEU A 110 17.42 -2.17 -3.33
CA LEU A 110 18.67 -2.68 -2.75
C LEU A 110 18.48 -4.09 -2.17
N ASN A 111 18.38 -5.06 -3.08
CA ASN A 111 18.27 -6.48 -2.75
C ASN A 111 19.64 -7.06 -2.34
N ILE A 112 19.83 -7.31 -1.04
CA ILE A 112 21.12 -7.67 -0.41
C ILE A 112 21.15 -9.07 0.22
N THR A 113 20.02 -9.79 0.27
CA THR A 113 19.96 -11.15 0.81
C THR A 113 19.33 -12.12 -0.20
N PRO A 114 20.14 -12.76 -1.07
CA PRO A 114 21.53 -12.45 -1.37
C PRO A 114 21.70 -11.15 -2.16
N ALA A 115 22.93 -10.63 -2.22
CA ALA A 115 23.24 -9.43 -3.00
C ALA A 115 23.07 -9.69 -4.50
N GLU A 116 21.99 -9.17 -5.08
CA GLU A 116 21.57 -9.40 -6.45
C GLU A 116 20.96 -8.13 -7.06
N ASN A 117 20.41 -8.26 -8.27
CA ASN A 117 19.61 -7.20 -8.86
C ASN A 117 18.33 -6.98 -8.03
N GLN A 118 17.71 -5.82 -8.28
CA GLN A 118 16.40 -5.46 -7.74
C GLN A 118 15.35 -6.56 -7.95
N ASN A 119 14.43 -6.70 -7.01
CA ASN A 119 13.31 -7.63 -7.10
C ASN A 119 12.06 -7.05 -6.40
N PHE A 120 11.11 -7.92 -6.04
CA PHE A 120 9.89 -7.56 -5.32
C PHE A 120 9.76 -8.43 -4.08
N LYS A 121 9.26 -7.82 -2.99
CA LYS A 121 8.98 -8.48 -1.72
C LYS A 121 7.48 -8.60 -1.53
N LEU A 122 7.05 -9.74 -1.01
CA LEU A 122 5.66 -10.06 -0.74
C LEU A 122 5.48 -10.12 0.77
N ALA A 123 4.57 -9.31 1.30
CA ALA A 123 4.21 -9.29 2.71
C ALA A 123 2.73 -9.64 2.88
N SER A 124 2.43 -10.49 3.87
CA SER A 124 1.05 -10.75 4.25
C SER A 124 0.37 -9.46 4.68
N TRP A 125 -0.79 -9.16 4.08
CA TRP A 125 -1.57 -7.98 4.49
C TRP A 125 -1.99 -8.08 5.97
N GLY A 126 -2.37 -9.27 6.45
CA GLY A 126 -2.72 -9.46 7.85
C GLY A 126 -1.58 -9.15 8.82
N ALA A 127 -0.34 -9.46 8.44
CA ALA A 127 0.83 -9.09 9.24
C ALA A 127 1.02 -7.56 9.30
N ILE A 128 0.85 -6.87 8.17
CA ILE A 128 0.89 -5.40 8.11
C ILE A 128 -0.24 -4.81 8.95
N ALA A 129 -1.47 -5.28 8.76
CA ALA A 129 -2.65 -4.77 9.44
C ALA A 129 -2.54 -4.88 10.96
N ASN A 130 -2.08 -6.04 11.45
CA ASN A 130 -1.91 -6.30 12.89
C ASN A 130 -0.70 -5.57 13.52
N ALA A 131 0.17 -4.95 12.72
CA ALA A 131 1.27 -4.14 13.23
C ALA A 131 0.83 -2.72 13.66
N PHE A 132 -0.39 -2.31 13.34
CA PHE A 132 -0.96 -1.01 13.73
C PHE A 132 -1.74 -1.12 15.05
N ASP A 133 -1.84 0.01 15.75
CA ASP A 133 -2.69 0.15 16.95
C ASP A 133 -3.60 1.39 16.80
N PRO A 134 -4.92 1.21 16.60
CA PRO A 134 -5.60 -0.07 16.41
C PRO A 134 -5.20 -0.76 15.08
N PRO A 135 -5.39 -2.08 14.96
CA PRO A 135 -5.10 -2.81 13.71
C PRO A 135 -5.86 -2.24 12.50
N LEU A 136 -5.24 -2.31 11.33
CA LEU A 136 -5.94 -2.02 10.07
C LEU A 136 -7.00 -3.10 9.78
N THR A 137 -7.90 -2.76 8.87
CA THR A 137 -8.94 -3.69 8.39
C THR A 137 -8.32 -4.86 7.65
N VAL A 138 -8.69 -6.08 8.03
CA VAL A 138 -8.50 -7.29 7.25
C VAL A 138 -9.88 -7.72 6.74
N ASP A 139 -10.13 -7.53 5.45
CA ASP A 139 -11.39 -7.88 4.82
C ASP A 139 -11.16 -8.66 3.53
N THR A 140 -11.40 -9.97 3.60
CA THR A 140 -11.23 -10.91 2.48
C THR A 140 -12.51 -11.13 1.67
N SER A 141 -13.58 -10.38 1.96
CA SER A 141 -14.88 -10.55 1.30
C SER A 141 -14.98 -9.85 -0.05
N TRP A 142 -14.06 -8.93 -0.36
CA TRP A 142 -14.03 -8.21 -1.63
C TRP A 142 -13.45 -9.09 -2.75
N ASP A 143 -14.17 -9.24 -3.86
CA ASP A 143 -13.70 -9.93 -5.07
C ASP A 143 -13.41 -8.92 -6.20
N PRO A 144 -12.16 -8.82 -6.70
CA PRO A 144 -11.79 -7.89 -7.77
C PRO A 144 -12.57 -8.11 -9.08
N ARG A 145 -13.15 -9.30 -9.27
CA ARG A 145 -13.90 -9.66 -10.48
C ARG A 145 -15.36 -9.23 -10.42
N LEU A 146 -15.85 -8.79 -9.26
CA LEU A 146 -17.23 -8.38 -9.04
C LEU A 146 -17.40 -6.86 -8.96
N ILE A 147 -16.34 -6.08 -9.24
CA ILE A 147 -16.42 -4.61 -9.28
C ILE A 147 -17.38 -4.19 -10.40
N GLY A 148 -18.38 -3.37 -10.06
CA GLY A 148 -19.40 -2.89 -10.99
C GLY A 148 -20.54 -3.88 -11.28
N ALA A 149 -20.46 -5.12 -10.80
CA ALA A 149 -21.64 -5.97 -10.69
C ALA A 149 -22.51 -5.46 -9.54
N LYS A 150 -23.83 -5.34 -9.74
CA LYS A 150 -24.76 -5.03 -8.64
C LYS A 150 -24.58 -6.10 -7.56
N GLN A 151 -24.02 -5.73 -6.42
CA GLN A 151 -24.10 -6.50 -5.18
C GLN A 151 -25.39 -6.14 -4.45
#